data_AF-A0A5A7NEU7-F1
#
_entry.id   AF-A0A5A7NEU7-F1
#
_cell.length_a   1.000
_cell.length_b   1.000
_cell.length_c   1.000
_cell.angle_alpha   90.00
_cell.angle_beta   90.00
_cell.angle_gamma   90.00
#
_symmetry.space_group_name_H-M   'P 1'
#
loop_
_entity.id
_entity.type
_entity.pdbx_description
1 polymer ?
#
loop_
_entity_poly.entity_id
_entity_poly.type
_entity_poly.pdbx_seq_one_letter_code
_entity_poly.pdbx_strand_id
1 'polypeptide(L)'
;MSSLPMLSGPELAPAHGASPDCLVIFAHGYGSNGADLISLAPHFQNSLPGAHFLSPNAPQPCPGAPQGYQWFPLTSISRAERDEGTAAAAAILDHYIDQQLDRFDLPANRLALIGFSQGTMMSLHVGLRRKQALAGIVGFSGSLASPGQLIDEMGPPPPVLLVHGAADDVVPVWLMFEAFGAMEAAKIPVERHISQNIAHSIAPDGLRKAVEFLKQHLA
;
A
#
# COMPACT_ATOMS: atom_id res chain seq x y z
N MET A 1 7.00 25.18 -12.34
CA MET A 1 6.46 23.89 -11.87
C MET A 1 7.38 23.43 -10.77
N SER A 2 6.91 23.32 -9.52
CA SER A 2 7.73 22.74 -8.46
C SER A 2 7.90 21.25 -8.75
N SER A 3 9.14 20.76 -8.76
CA SER A 3 9.41 19.31 -8.83
C SER A 3 8.71 18.60 -7.67
N LEU A 4 8.13 17.43 -7.92
CA LEU A 4 7.57 16.59 -6.85
C LEU A 4 8.69 16.24 -5.83
N PRO A 5 8.36 16.11 -4.53
CA PRO A 5 9.34 15.68 -3.55
C PRO A 5 9.84 14.27 -3.87
N MET A 6 11.15 14.07 -3.75
CA MET A 6 11.76 12.75 -3.87
C MET A 6 11.52 11.96 -2.58
N LEU A 7 10.98 10.76 -2.70
CA LEU A 7 10.86 9.85 -1.56
C LEU A 7 12.13 9.01 -1.40
N SER A 8 12.49 8.73 -0.15
CA SER A 8 13.59 7.87 0.22
C SER A 8 13.25 7.10 1.49
N GLY A 9 13.84 5.94 1.68
CA GLY A 9 13.64 5.13 2.88
C GLY A 9 14.50 3.88 2.84
N PRO A 10 14.37 3.00 3.84
CA PRO A 10 15.10 1.74 3.87
C PRO A 10 14.64 0.79 2.75
N GLU A 11 15.57 -0.08 2.39
CA GLU A 11 15.40 -1.11 1.37
C GLU A 11 15.95 -2.43 1.89
N LEU A 12 15.41 -3.55 1.43
CA LEU A 12 15.95 -4.89 1.63
C LEU A 12 16.14 -5.55 0.26
N ALA A 13 17.40 -5.83 -0.09
CA ALA A 13 17.76 -6.46 -1.34
C ALA A 13 17.27 -7.92 -1.44
N PRO A 14 17.22 -8.50 -2.66
CA PRO A 14 16.89 -9.91 -2.85
C PRO A 14 17.74 -10.84 -2.00
N ALA A 15 17.17 -11.99 -1.65
CA ALA A 15 17.93 -13.06 -1.03
C ALA A 15 19.07 -13.49 -1.96
N HIS A 16 20.22 -13.81 -1.38
CA HIS A 16 21.41 -14.30 -2.09
C HIS A 16 22.07 -13.30 -3.08
N GLY A 17 21.70 -12.02 -3.07
CA GLY A 17 22.41 -10.95 -3.78
C GLY A 17 22.26 -10.96 -5.30
N ALA A 18 21.20 -11.60 -5.82
CA ALA A 18 20.85 -11.57 -7.24
C ALA A 18 20.26 -10.21 -7.66
N SER A 19 20.20 -9.95 -8.97
CA SER A 19 19.38 -8.85 -9.51
C SER A 19 17.91 -9.12 -9.20
N PRO A 20 17.11 -8.10 -8.82
CA PRO A 20 15.73 -8.32 -8.48
C PRO A 20 14.90 -8.71 -9.70
N ASP A 21 13.99 -9.68 -9.50
CA ASP A 21 13.00 -10.04 -10.52
C ASP A 21 11.64 -9.40 -10.25
N CYS A 22 11.42 -8.84 -9.06
CA CYS A 22 10.22 -8.10 -8.68
C CYS A 22 10.49 -7.07 -7.58
N LEU A 23 9.56 -6.12 -7.45
CA LEU A 23 9.57 -5.09 -6.41
C LEU A 23 8.35 -5.24 -5.49
N VAL A 24 8.57 -4.99 -4.20
CA VAL A 24 7.49 -4.81 -3.23
C VAL A 24 7.71 -3.47 -2.54
N ILE A 25 6.79 -2.53 -2.76
CA ILE A 25 6.86 -1.20 -2.14
C ILE A 25 5.87 -1.14 -0.98
N PHE A 26 6.40 -0.88 0.22
CA PHE A 26 5.65 -0.63 1.43
C PHE A 26 5.26 0.86 1.54
N ALA A 27 4.02 1.13 1.92
CA ALA A 27 3.53 2.46 2.25
C ALA A 27 3.06 2.49 3.71
N HIS A 28 3.78 3.22 4.57
CA HIS A 28 3.50 3.27 6.00
C HIS A 28 2.27 4.13 6.35
N GLY A 29 1.76 3.96 7.57
CA GLY A 29 0.63 4.73 8.11
C GLY A 29 1.03 6.10 8.67
N TYR A 30 0.02 6.91 9.01
CA TYR A 30 0.19 8.25 9.58
C TYR A 30 1.03 8.21 10.86
N GLY A 31 2.06 9.05 10.95
CA GLY A 31 2.93 9.17 12.13
C GLY A 31 3.99 8.07 12.28
N SER A 32 3.99 7.06 11.40
CA SER A 32 5.04 6.04 11.31
C SER A 32 6.08 6.42 10.25
N ASN A 33 6.93 5.48 9.85
CA ASN A 33 7.99 5.71 8.89
C ASN A 33 8.32 4.42 8.11
N GLY A 34 9.20 4.55 7.11
CA GLY A 34 9.63 3.44 6.28
C GLY A 34 10.39 2.34 7.04
N ALA A 35 11.16 2.71 8.07
CA ALA A 35 11.93 1.76 8.89
C ALA A 35 11.05 0.87 9.77
N ASP A 36 9.91 1.37 10.22
CA ASP A 36 8.93 0.56 10.92
C ASP A 36 8.36 -0.51 9.98
N LEU A 37 7.88 -0.11 8.80
CA LEU A 37 7.13 -1.02 7.93
C LEU A 37 8.04 -2.00 7.16
N ILE A 38 9.28 -1.63 6.83
CA ILE A 38 10.25 -2.53 6.19
C ILE A 38 10.59 -3.73 7.09
N SER A 39 10.36 -3.64 8.41
CA SER A 39 10.56 -4.75 9.34
C SER A 39 9.70 -5.98 9.01
N LEU A 40 8.65 -5.82 8.17
CA LEU A 40 7.85 -6.92 7.67
C LEU A 40 8.51 -7.68 6.51
N ALA A 41 9.44 -7.05 5.77
CA ALA A 41 10.04 -7.61 4.56
C ALA A 41 10.66 -9.02 4.74
N PRO A 42 11.37 -9.34 5.86
CA PRO A 42 11.91 -10.68 6.09
C PRO A 42 10.84 -11.80 6.11
N HIS A 43 9.58 -11.49 6.47
CA HIS A 43 8.50 -12.48 6.43
C HIS A 43 8.09 -12.87 5.00
N PHE A 44 8.32 -11.99 4.03
CA PHE A 44 8.04 -12.23 2.61
C PHE A 44 9.23 -12.83 1.87
N GLN A 45 10.46 -12.48 2.26
CA GLN A 45 11.69 -12.82 1.53
C GLN A 45 11.87 -14.33 1.29
N ASN A 46 11.45 -15.19 2.23
CA ASN A 46 11.51 -16.65 2.03
C ASN A 46 10.58 -17.15 0.91
N SER A 47 9.43 -16.50 0.71
CA SER A 47 8.47 -16.85 -0.35
C SER A 47 8.75 -16.10 -1.65
N LEU A 48 9.47 -14.99 -1.59
CA LEU A 48 9.82 -14.11 -2.70
C LEU A 48 11.34 -13.82 -2.66
N PRO A 49 12.22 -14.82 -2.89
CA PRO A 49 13.66 -14.63 -2.76
C PRO A 49 14.25 -13.63 -3.76
N GLY A 50 13.59 -13.43 -4.91
CA GLY A 50 13.99 -12.46 -5.94
C GLY A 50 13.46 -11.04 -5.73
N ALA A 51 12.65 -10.80 -4.68
CA ALA A 51 12.04 -9.49 -4.45
C ALA A 51 13.04 -8.50 -3.82
N HIS A 52 13.06 -7.28 -4.37
CA HIS A 52 13.62 -6.11 -3.68
C HIS A 52 12.50 -5.37 -2.98
N PHE A 53 12.63 -5.19 -1.67
CA PHE A 53 11.64 -4.50 -0.85
C PHE A 53 12.07 -3.05 -0.64
N LEU A 54 11.16 -2.10 -0.84
CA LEU A 54 11.38 -0.68 -0.59
C LEU A 54 10.30 -0.16 0.36
N SER A 55 10.68 0.72 1.29
CA SER A 55 9.73 1.34 2.21
C SER A 55 10.05 2.83 2.35
N PRO A 56 9.61 3.68 1.40
CA PRO A 56 9.85 5.11 1.48
C PRO A 56 9.21 5.73 2.73
N ASN A 57 9.86 6.77 3.27
CA ASN A 57 9.17 7.72 4.14
C ASN A 57 8.22 8.57 3.29
N ALA A 58 7.03 8.83 3.82
CA ALA A 58 6.07 9.76 3.24
C ALA A 58 6.66 11.21 3.19
N PRO A 59 6.15 12.09 2.32
CA PRO A 59 6.83 13.36 1.97
C PRO A 59 6.86 14.41 3.09
N GLN A 60 6.06 14.26 4.14
CA GLN A 60 5.90 15.28 5.17
C GLN A 60 6.23 14.71 6.56
N PRO A 61 7.00 15.42 7.40
CA PRO A 61 7.08 15.10 8.82
C PRO A 61 5.69 15.17 9.47
N CYS A 62 5.38 14.24 10.38
CA CYS A 62 4.11 14.20 11.07
C CYS A 62 4.17 15.01 12.39
N PRO A 63 3.34 16.05 12.58
CA PRO A 63 3.28 16.77 13.83
C PRO A 63 2.95 15.84 15.01
N GLY A 64 3.69 15.96 16.11
CA GLY A 64 3.48 15.15 17.32
C GLY A 64 4.04 13.73 17.28
N ALA A 65 4.63 13.30 16.16
CA ALA A 65 5.30 12.00 16.03
C ALA A 65 6.79 12.20 15.69
N PRO A 66 7.70 12.22 16.69
CA PRO A 66 9.13 12.32 16.43
C PRO A 66 9.62 11.21 15.49
N GLN A 67 10.33 11.58 14.41
CA GLN A 67 10.75 10.66 13.33
C GLN A 67 9.60 10.02 12.53
N GLY A 68 8.36 10.45 12.77
CA GLY A 68 7.18 10.05 12.02
C GLY A 68 6.94 10.92 10.80
N TYR A 69 6.31 10.33 9.80
CA TYR A 69 5.95 10.96 8.53
C TYR A 69 4.47 10.74 8.22
N GLN A 70 3.93 11.54 7.32
CA GLN A 70 2.56 11.46 6.83
C GLN A 70 2.54 11.68 5.31
N TRP A 71 1.63 10.98 4.62
CA TRP A 71 1.37 11.19 3.20
C TRP A 71 0.63 12.51 2.97
N PHE A 72 -0.31 12.78 3.86
CA PHE A 72 -1.11 13.98 3.94
C PHE A 72 -1.52 14.24 5.39
N PRO A 73 -1.80 15.50 5.77
CA PRO A 73 -2.24 15.82 7.12
C PRO A 73 -3.62 15.23 7.41
N LEU A 74 -3.83 14.82 8.66
CA LEU A 74 -5.12 14.38 9.17
C LEU A 74 -5.40 15.12 10.48
N THR A 75 -6.57 15.75 10.55
CA THR A 75 -7.16 16.29 11.78
C THR A 75 -8.32 15.41 12.27
N SER A 76 -8.93 14.66 11.35
CA SER A 76 -9.90 13.61 11.63
C SER A 76 -9.83 12.51 10.56
N ILE A 77 -10.48 11.36 10.78
CA ILE A 77 -10.61 10.29 9.77
C ILE A 77 -11.82 10.49 8.84
N SER A 78 -12.31 11.73 8.72
CA SER A 78 -13.49 12.04 7.90
C SER A 78 -13.31 11.61 6.45
N ARG A 79 -14.41 11.30 5.77
CA ARG A 79 -14.39 10.95 4.34
C ARG A 79 -13.72 12.05 3.51
N ALA A 80 -14.05 13.32 3.76
CA ALA A 80 -13.50 14.45 3.01
C ALA A 80 -11.97 14.54 3.14
N GLU A 81 -11.43 14.47 4.36
CA GLU A 81 -9.98 14.54 4.58
C GLU A 81 -9.24 13.36 3.94
N ARG A 82 -9.81 12.14 4.01
CA ARG A 82 -9.22 10.96 3.36
C ARG A 82 -9.21 11.12 1.84
N ASP A 83 -10.32 11.55 1.25
CA ASP A 83 -10.48 11.69 -0.20
C ASP A 83 -9.54 12.79 -0.74
N GLU A 84 -9.57 13.99 -0.15
CA GLU A 84 -8.73 15.13 -0.56
C GLU A 84 -7.24 14.88 -0.33
N GLY A 85 -6.88 14.38 0.86
CA GLY A 85 -5.49 14.15 1.23
C GLY A 85 -4.83 13.06 0.39
N THR A 86 -5.56 11.97 0.12
CA THR A 86 -5.05 10.88 -0.73
C THR A 86 -4.82 11.38 -2.16
N ALA A 87 -5.78 12.12 -2.73
CA ALA A 87 -5.64 12.69 -4.06
C ALA A 87 -4.46 13.68 -4.16
N ALA A 88 -4.26 14.51 -3.14
CA ALA A 88 -3.17 15.49 -3.11
C ALA A 88 -1.77 14.83 -3.05
N ALA A 89 -1.65 13.67 -2.40
CA ALA A 89 -0.40 12.94 -2.28
C ALA A 89 -0.16 11.92 -3.40
N ALA A 90 -1.18 11.60 -4.20
CA ALA A 90 -1.16 10.49 -5.16
C ALA A 90 -0.01 10.58 -6.17
N ALA A 91 0.18 11.76 -6.78
CA ALA A 91 1.22 11.99 -7.78
C ALA A 91 2.65 11.74 -7.24
N ILE A 92 2.86 11.89 -5.93
CA ILE A 92 4.16 11.69 -5.30
C ILE A 92 4.51 10.20 -5.25
N LEU A 93 3.58 9.35 -4.77
CA LEU A 93 3.78 7.91 -4.75
C LEU A 93 3.81 7.33 -6.17
N ASP A 94 2.94 7.81 -7.07
CA ASP A 94 2.92 7.38 -8.47
C ASP A 94 4.26 7.64 -9.17
N HIS A 95 4.82 8.83 -8.99
CA HIS A 95 6.14 9.17 -9.51
C HIS A 95 7.25 8.32 -8.90
N TYR A 96 7.19 8.05 -7.58
CA TYR A 96 8.17 7.18 -6.93
C TYR A 96 8.13 5.75 -7.49
N ILE A 97 6.93 5.21 -7.74
CA ILE A 97 6.77 3.88 -8.35
C ILE A 97 7.45 3.84 -9.73
N ASP A 98 7.22 4.84 -10.59
CA ASP A 98 7.85 4.92 -11.91
C ASP A 98 9.38 4.94 -11.80
N GLN A 99 9.91 5.75 -10.88
CA GLN A 99 11.36 5.83 -10.63
C GLN A 99 11.96 4.49 -10.20
N GLN A 100 11.26 3.70 -9.37
CA GLN A 100 11.78 2.41 -8.94
C GLN A 100 11.68 1.35 -10.04
N LEU A 101 10.59 1.33 -10.80
CA LEU A 101 10.45 0.46 -11.97
C LEU A 101 11.58 0.73 -12.98
N ASP A 102 11.85 2.00 -13.29
CA ASP A 102 12.94 2.41 -14.18
C ASP A 102 14.32 2.06 -13.61
N ARG A 103 14.55 2.30 -12.31
CA ARG A 103 15.82 2.00 -11.63
C ARG A 103 16.20 0.52 -11.70
N PHE A 104 15.22 -0.37 -11.61
CA PHE A 104 15.44 -1.81 -11.60
C PHE A 104 15.14 -2.49 -12.94
N ASP A 105 14.76 -1.74 -13.97
CA ASP A 105 14.36 -2.24 -15.30
C ASP A 105 13.27 -3.32 -15.22
N LEU A 106 12.23 -3.04 -14.43
CA LEU A 106 11.11 -3.97 -14.20
C LEU A 106 9.80 -3.40 -14.74
N PRO A 107 8.95 -4.23 -15.38
CA PRO A 107 7.61 -3.81 -15.79
C PRO A 107 6.65 -3.73 -14.59
N ALA A 108 5.55 -2.97 -14.74
CA ALA A 108 4.57 -2.75 -13.67
C ALA A 108 3.97 -4.06 -13.09
N ASN A 109 3.80 -5.10 -13.92
CA ASN A 109 3.30 -6.40 -13.50
C ASN A 109 4.33 -7.25 -12.70
N ARG A 110 5.50 -6.69 -12.39
CA ARG A 110 6.49 -7.24 -11.44
C ARG A 110 6.61 -6.39 -10.18
N LEU A 111 5.66 -5.49 -9.93
CA LEU A 111 5.60 -4.68 -8.72
C LEU A 111 4.32 -4.92 -7.95
N ALA A 112 4.43 -5.09 -6.63
CA ALA A 112 3.30 -5.06 -5.71
C ALA A 112 3.41 -3.92 -4.70
N LEU A 113 2.26 -3.45 -4.22
CA LEU A 113 2.16 -2.48 -3.14
C LEU A 113 1.65 -3.15 -1.86
N ILE A 114 2.24 -2.80 -0.72
CA ILE A 114 1.73 -3.16 0.60
C ILE A 114 1.51 -1.87 1.39
N GLY A 115 0.26 -1.53 1.67
CA GLY A 115 -0.09 -0.38 2.49
C GLY A 115 -0.50 -0.77 3.91
N PHE A 116 -0.26 0.13 4.87
CA PHE A 116 -0.89 0.10 6.19
C PHE A 116 -1.59 1.43 6.48
N SER A 117 -2.85 1.41 6.93
CA SER A 117 -3.60 2.60 7.33
C SER A 117 -3.64 3.67 6.24
N GLN A 118 -3.08 4.87 6.47
CA GLN A 118 -2.94 5.91 5.44
C GLN A 118 -2.19 5.40 4.18
N GLY A 119 -1.18 4.55 4.36
CA GLY A 119 -0.47 3.92 3.25
C GLY A 119 -1.35 2.95 2.45
N THR A 120 -2.36 2.32 3.05
CA THR A 120 -3.37 1.55 2.29
C THR A 120 -4.22 2.46 1.42
N MET A 121 -4.62 3.62 1.93
CA MET A 121 -5.38 4.60 1.13
C MET A 121 -4.57 5.02 -0.11
N MET A 122 -3.28 5.32 0.10
CA MET A 122 -2.34 5.64 -0.98
C MET A 122 -2.17 4.48 -1.98
N SER A 123 -1.89 3.26 -1.49
CA SER A 123 -1.65 2.09 -2.33
C SER A 123 -2.86 1.73 -3.19
N LEU A 124 -4.07 1.77 -2.62
CA LEU A 124 -5.30 1.52 -3.36
C LEU A 124 -5.59 2.64 -4.36
N HIS A 125 -5.46 3.90 -3.95
CA HIS A 125 -5.78 5.03 -4.83
C HIS A 125 -4.86 5.08 -6.05
N VAL A 126 -3.54 4.98 -5.82
CA VAL A 126 -2.53 5.03 -6.89
C VAL A 126 -2.57 3.75 -7.71
N GLY A 127 -2.46 2.57 -7.06
CA GLY A 127 -2.33 1.30 -7.77
C GLY A 127 -3.50 0.96 -8.69
N LEU A 128 -4.73 1.36 -8.33
CA LEU A 128 -5.93 1.15 -9.17
C LEU A 128 -6.05 2.14 -10.33
N ARG A 129 -5.32 3.27 -10.31
CA ARG A 129 -5.36 4.33 -11.33
C ARG A 129 -4.15 4.31 -12.27
N ARG A 130 -3.27 3.32 -12.14
CA ARG A 130 -2.10 3.18 -13.02
C ARG A 130 -2.50 2.69 -14.41
N LYS A 131 -1.76 3.15 -15.43
CA LYS A 131 -1.98 2.77 -16.84
C LYS A 131 -1.70 1.29 -17.13
N GLN A 132 -0.86 0.66 -16.31
CA GLN A 132 -0.52 -0.75 -16.38
C GLN A 132 -0.85 -1.39 -15.02
N ALA A 133 -1.46 -2.57 -15.05
CA ALA A 133 -1.77 -3.31 -13.83
C ALA A 133 -0.49 -3.68 -13.08
N LEU A 134 -0.53 -3.47 -11.77
CA LEU A 134 0.46 -4.00 -10.84
C LEU A 134 0.31 -5.53 -10.69
N ALA A 135 1.32 -6.19 -10.13
CA ALA A 135 1.23 -7.60 -9.78
C ALA A 135 0.15 -7.85 -8.70
N GLY A 136 0.02 -6.93 -7.75
CA GLY A 136 -1.01 -6.98 -6.73
C GLY A 136 -0.92 -5.84 -5.73
N ILE A 137 -2.00 -5.65 -4.97
CA ILE A 137 -2.06 -4.68 -3.87
C ILE A 137 -2.53 -5.37 -2.60
N VAL A 138 -1.78 -5.23 -1.52
CA VAL A 138 -2.21 -5.63 -0.17
C VAL A 138 -2.49 -4.38 0.64
N GLY A 139 -3.70 -4.24 1.15
CA GLY A 139 -4.12 -3.15 2.02
C GLY A 139 -4.41 -3.62 3.43
N PHE A 140 -3.59 -3.23 4.41
CA PHE A 140 -3.86 -3.47 5.82
C PHE A 140 -4.55 -2.28 6.47
N SER A 141 -5.62 -2.55 7.22
CA SER A 141 -6.30 -1.60 8.13
C SER A 141 -6.59 -0.22 7.53
N GLY A 142 -7.06 -0.18 6.29
CA GLY A 142 -7.20 1.04 5.52
C GLY A 142 -8.61 1.27 4.97
N SER A 143 -8.69 2.14 3.97
CA SER A 143 -9.95 2.47 3.30
C SER A 143 -9.70 2.88 1.85
N LEU A 144 -10.73 2.78 1.02
CA LEU A 144 -10.69 3.29 -0.34
C LEU A 144 -11.11 4.77 -0.37
N ALA A 145 -10.22 5.62 -0.87
CA ALA A 145 -10.50 7.03 -1.15
C ALA A 145 -11.32 7.18 -2.44
N SER A 146 -12.31 8.06 -2.42
CA SER A 146 -13.20 8.38 -3.55
C SER A 146 -13.79 7.15 -4.26
N PRO A 147 -14.47 6.21 -3.55
CA PRO A 147 -15.00 4.99 -4.16
C PRO A 147 -16.01 5.28 -5.28
N GLY A 148 -16.76 6.38 -5.19
CA GLY A 148 -17.71 6.79 -6.22
C GLY A 148 -17.08 7.24 -7.55
N GLN A 149 -15.78 7.51 -7.57
CA GLN A 149 -15.03 7.90 -8.77
C GLN A 149 -14.20 6.73 -9.34
N LEU A 150 -14.15 5.59 -8.64
CA LEU A 150 -13.23 4.50 -8.98
C LEU A 150 -13.46 3.95 -10.39
N ILE A 151 -14.71 3.69 -10.78
CA ILE A 151 -15.03 3.10 -12.10
C ILE A 151 -14.60 4.00 -13.26
N ASP A 152 -14.74 5.31 -13.10
CA ASP A 152 -14.43 6.29 -14.14
C ASP A 152 -12.93 6.58 -14.27
N GLU A 153 -12.16 6.34 -13.20
CA GLU A 153 -10.75 6.70 -13.10
C GLU A 153 -9.79 5.51 -13.13
N MET A 154 -10.28 4.29 -12.90
CA MET A 154 -9.41 3.11 -12.79
C MET A 154 -8.76 2.74 -14.13
N GLY A 155 -7.51 2.26 -14.03
CA GLY A 155 -6.83 1.57 -15.11
C GLY A 155 -7.12 0.06 -15.13
N PRO A 156 -6.29 -0.73 -15.83
CA PRO A 156 -6.38 -2.19 -15.78
C PRO A 156 -6.24 -2.69 -14.34
N PRO A 157 -7.19 -3.51 -13.83
CA PRO A 157 -7.24 -3.83 -12.41
C PRO A 157 -6.17 -4.85 -12.00
N PRO A 158 -5.30 -4.55 -11.03
CA PRO A 158 -4.50 -5.57 -10.35
C PRO A 158 -5.39 -6.38 -9.38
N PRO A 159 -4.99 -7.61 -9.00
CA PRO A 159 -5.61 -8.29 -7.88
C PRO A 159 -5.35 -7.53 -6.57
N VAL A 160 -6.31 -7.55 -5.65
CA VAL A 160 -6.25 -6.84 -4.37
C VAL A 160 -6.57 -7.78 -3.21
N LEU A 161 -5.79 -7.71 -2.13
CA LEU A 161 -6.12 -8.30 -0.85
C LEU A 161 -6.34 -7.20 0.19
N LEU A 162 -7.52 -7.17 0.79
CA LEU A 162 -7.84 -6.31 1.93
C LEU A 162 -7.74 -7.09 3.24
N VAL A 163 -7.01 -6.58 4.22
CA VAL A 163 -6.84 -7.21 5.53
C VAL A 163 -7.16 -6.22 6.63
N HIS A 164 -8.02 -6.58 7.58
CA HIS A 164 -8.45 -5.63 8.61
C HIS A 164 -8.72 -6.29 9.96
N GLY A 165 -8.41 -5.58 11.05
CA GLY A 165 -8.76 -6.00 12.41
C GLY A 165 -10.24 -5.78 12.71
N ALA A 166 -10.91 -6.78 13.29
CA ALA A 166 -12.34 -6.69 13.63
C ALA A 166 -12.67 -5.65 14.72
N ALA A 167 -11.70 -5.32 15.57
CA ALA A 167 -11.83 -4.42 16.71
C ALA A 167 -11.13 -3.07 16.47
N ASP A 168 -10.87 -2.71 15.22
CA ASP A 168 -10.22 -1.45 14.84
C ASP A 168 -11.16 -0.25 15.10
N ASP A 169 -10.75 0.63 16.00
CA ASP A 169 -11.44 1.86 16.38
C ASP A 169 -10.80 3.14 15.79
N VAL A 170 -9.66 3.01 15.10
CA VAL A 170 -8.95 4.11 14.43
C VAL A 170 -9.39 4.23 12.98
N VAL A 171 -9.39 3.12 12.24
CA VAL A 171 -9.98 3.01 10.90
C VAL A 171 -11.01 1.90 10.98
N PRO A 172 -12.29 2.23 11.25
CA PRO A 172 -13.30 1.21 11.51
C PRO A 172 -13.42 0.18 10.39
N VAL A 173 -13.53 -1.10 10.75
CA VAL A 173 -13.56 -2.24 9.81
C VAL A 173 -14.64 -2.13 8.72
N TRP A 174 -15.73 -1.40 8.96
CA TRP A 174 -16.76 -1.18 7.94
C TRP A 174 -16.25 -0.43 6.71
N LEU A 175 -15.16 0.35 6.82
CA LEU A 175 -14.48 0.97 5.69
C LEU A 175 -13.82 -0.06 4.75
N MET A 176 -13.36 -1.20 5.28
CA MET A 176 -12.90 -2.32 4.44
C MET A 176 -14.06 -2.90 3.63
N PHE A 177 -15.24 -3.04 4.24
CA PHE A 177 -16.43 -3.56 3.53
C PHE A 177 -16.92 -2.59 2.46
N GLU A 178 -16.85 -1.28 2.71
CA GLU A 178 -17.14 -0.26 1.71
C GLU A 178 -16.16 -0.35 0.53
N ALA A 179 -14.85 -0.46 0.81
CA ALA A 179 -13.83 -0.64 -0.23
C ALA A 179 -14.05 -1.93 -1.03
N PHE A 180 -14.32 -3.05 -0.35
CA PHE A 180 -14.61 -4.34 -0.97
C PHE A 180 -15.82 -4.26 -1.89
N GLY A 181 -16.94 -3.69 -1.44
CA GLY A 181 -18.15 -3.56 -2.24
C GLY A 181 -17.95 -2.67 -3.47
N ALA A 182 -17.19 -1.57 -3.34
CA ALA A 182 -16.85 -0.71 -4.48
C ALA A 182 -15.98 -1.45 -5.51
N MET A 183 -15.02 -2.26 -5.05
CA MET A 183 -14.15 -3.06 -5.93
C MET A 183 -14.93 -4.19 -6.63
N GLU A 184 -15.83 -4.88 -5.94
CA GLU A 184 -16.72 -5.86 -6.57
C GLU A 184 -17.59 -5.23 -7.65
N ALA A 185 -18.20 -4.06 -7.37
CA ALA A 185 -19.00 -3.33 -8.35
C ALA A 185 -18.18 -2.90 -9.58
N ALA A 186 -16.90 -2.55 -9.37
CA ALA A 186 -15.94 -2.23 -10.43
C ALA A 186 -15.30 -3.47 -11.11
N LYS A 187 -15.66 -4.69 -10.70
CA LYS A 187 -15.10 -5.97 -11.19
C LYS A 187 -13.58 -6.08 -11.00
N ILE A 188 -13.05 -5.44 -9.97
CA ILE A 188 -11.65 -5.62 -9.54
C ILE A 188 -11.56 -6.96 -8.80
N PRO A 189 -10.59 -7.84 -9.12
CA PRO A 189 -10.37 -9.07 -8.36
C PRO A 189 -9.96 -8.70 -6.93
N VAL A 190 -10.83 -8.95 -5.96
CA VAL A 190 -10.62 -8.53 -4.57
C VAL A 190 -10.91 -9.67 -3.60
N GLU A 191 -9.94 -9.94 -2.74
CA GLU A 191 -10.05 -10.82 -1.58
C GLU A 191 -10.09 -10.00 -0.30
N ARG A 192 -10.67 -10.57 0.76
CA ARG A 192 -10.69 -9.94 2.08
C ARG A 192 -10.37 -10.94 3.19
N HIS A 193 -9.68 -10.47 4.23
CA HIS A 193 -9.38 -11.21 5.44
C HIS A 193 -9.65 -10.36 6.68
N ILE A 194 -10.33 -10.93 7.67
CA ILE A 194 -10.62 -10.26 8.95
C ILE A 194 -9.86 -10.96 10.08
N SER A 195 -8.99 -10.22 10.74
CA SER A 195 -8.28 -10.68 11.93
C SER A 195 -9.13 -10.42 13.18
N GLN A 196 -9.62 -11.49 13.80
CA GLN A 196 -10.51 -11.42 14.96
C GLN A 196 -9.78 -10.89 16.20
N ASN A 197 -10.45 -10.04 16.98
CA ASN A 197 -9.91 -9.39 18.19
C ASN A 197 -8.65 -8.53 17.97
N ILE A 198 -8.40 -8.10 16.74
CA ILE A 198 -7.29 -7.20 16.39
C ILE A 198 -7.83 -5.80 16.19
N ALA A 199 -7.18 -4.82 16.82
CA ALA A 199 -7.46 -3.40 16.64
C ALA A 199 -6.73 -2.86 15.39
N HIS A 200 -6.21 -1.63 15.45
CA HIS A 200 -5.48 -1.01 14.34
C HIS A 200 -4.03 -1.55 14.22
N SER A 201 -3.87 -2.80 13.77
CA SER A 201 -2.56 -3.45 13.66
C SER A 201 -2.54 -4.57 12.60
N ILE A 202 -1.36 -5.12 12.31
CA ILE A 202 -1.14 -6.26 11.42
C ILE A 202 -0.91 -7.51 12.28
N ALA A 203 -1.85 -8.44 12.22
CA ALA A 203 -1.75 -9.70 12.95
C ALA A 203 -1.11 -10.83 12.12
N PRO A 204 -0.54 -11.87 12.76
CA PRO A 204 0.17 -12.94 12.07
C PRO A 204 -0.67 -13.69 11.02
N ASP A 205 -1.98 -13.80 11.24
CA ASP A 205 -2.91 -14.42 10.29
C ASP A 205 -3.11 -13.57 9.03
N GLY A 206 -3.27 -12.25 9.19
CA GLY A 206 -3.32 -11.31 8.08
C GLY A 206 -2.00 -11.25 7.31
N LEU A 207 -0.87 -11.22 8.01
CA LEU A 207 0.46 -11.22 7.39
C LEU A 207 0.69 -12.50 6.56
N ARG A 208 0.31 -13.67 7.08
CA ARG A 208 0.41 -14.93 6.33
C ARG A 208 -0.41 -14.90 5.05
N LYS A 209 -1.63 -14.35 5.11
CA LYS A 209 -2.47 -14.19 3.91
C LYS A 209 -1.84 -13.28 2.88
N ALA A 210 -1.20 -12.20 3.29
CA ALA A 210 -0.45 -11.33 2.39
C ALA A 210 0.75 -12.04 1.73
N VAL A 211 1.49 -12.86 2.49
CA VAL A 211 2.60 -13.66 1.93
C VAL A 211 2.10 -14.65 0.89
N GLU A 212 1.02 -15.39 1.20
CA GLU A 212 0.38 -16.33 0.27
C GLU A 212 -0.09 -15.63 -1.01
N PHE A 213 -0.77 -14.49 -0.85
CA PHE A 213 -1.28 -13.67 -1.95
C PHE A 213 -0.16 -13.18 -2.87
N LEU A 214 0.89 -12.57 -2.31
CA LEU A 214 1.99 -12.08 -3.15
C LEU A 214 2.80 -13.21 -3.78
N LYS A 215 2.98 -14.34 -3.10
CA LYS A 215 3.59 -15.53 -3.70
C LYS A 215 2.81 -15.99 -4.94
N GLN A 216 1.48 -15.94 -4.92
CA GLN A 216 0.67 -16.34 -6.07
C GLN A 216 0.80 -15.39 -7.26
N HIS A 217 1.09 -14.11 -7.03
CA HIS A 217 1.07 -13.06 -8.05
C HIS A 217 2.46 -12.56 -8.50
N LEU A 218 3.52 -12.87 -7.75
CA LEU A 218 4.90 -12.45 -8.05
C LEU A 218 5.90 -13.60 -8.26
N ALA A 219 5.57 -14.84 -7.84
CA ALA A 219 6.44 -15.99 -8.06
C ALA A 219 6.54 -16.41 -9.53
#